data_AF-A0A5B8TFZ7-F1
#
_entry.id   AF-A0A5B8TFZ7-F1
#
_cell.length_a   1.000
_cell.length_b   1.000
_cell.length_c   1.000
_cell.angle_alpha   90.00
_cell.angle_beta   90.00
_cell.angle_gamma   90.00
#
_symmetry.space_group_name_H-M   'P 1'
#
loop_
_entity.id
_entity.type
_entity.pdbx_description
1 polymer ?
#
loop_
_entity_poly.entity_id
_entity_poly.type
_entity_poly.pdbx_seq_one_letter_code
_entity_poly.pdbx_strand_id
1 'polypeptide(L)' 'METTYEMIVCANCNHTVPSGNFCTCCGQHLFEEQGHNVFSTSFCVNCGAQTPNAKYCSVCGFEKDFDRYF' A
#
# COMPACT_ATOMS: atom_id res chain seq x y z
N MET A 1 -6.16 12.57 6.21
CA MET A 1 -7.03 11.76 5.36
C MET A 1 -6.12 10.74 4.69
N GLU A 2 -6.02 9.55 5.28
CA GLU A 2 -5.18 8.46 4.76
C GLU A 2 -5.97 7.75 3.67
N THR A 3 -5.48 7.79 2.43
CA THR A 3 -6.07 7.03 1.33
C THR A 3 -5.39 5.66 1.28
N THR A 4 -5.96 4.69 1.99
CA THR A 4 -5.53 3.29 1.94
C THR A 4 -6.03 2.67 0.64
N TYR A 5 -5.12 2.41 -0.30
CA TYR A 5 -5.41 1.62 -1.49
C TYR A 5 -4.97 0.18 -1.21
N GLU A 6 -5.95 -0.70 -1.04
CA GLU A 6 -5.69 -2.12 -0.82
C GLU A 6 -5.37 -2.78 -2.16
N MET A 7 -4.23 -3.46 -2.25
CA MET A 7 -3.82 -4.20 -3.44
C MET A 7 -3.58 -5.67 -3.08
N ILE A 8 -4.05 -6.57 -3.93
CA ILE A 8 -4.00 -8.02 -3.76
C ILE A 8 -3.30 -8.66 -4.96
N VAL A 9 -2.51 -9.71 -4.71
CA VAL A 9 -1.88 -10.50 -5.78
C VAL A 9 -2.84 -11.61 -6.18
N CYS A 10 -3.22 -11.66 -7.45
CA CYS A 10 -4.09 -12.73 -7.93
C CYS A 10 -3.33 -14.06 -7.98
N ALA A 11 -3.78 -15.09 -7.26
CA ALA A 11 -3.17 -16.43 -7.32
C ALA A 11 -3.26 -17.14 -8.69
N ASN A 12 -4.09 -16.64 -9.62
CA ASN A 12 -4.23 -17.25 -10.94
C ASN A 12 -3.24 -16.64 -11.96
N CYS A 13 -3.13 -15.31 -12.01
CA CYS A 13 -2.27 -14.63 -12.99
C CYS A 13 -1.03 -13.96 -12.40
N ASN A 14 -0.84 -14.03 -11.07
CA ASN A 14 0.24 -13.38 -10.33
C ASN A 14 0.35 -11.86 -10.53
N HIS A 15 -0.69 -11.20 -11.05
CA HIS A 15 -0.73 -9.75 -11.15
C HIS A 15 -1.22 -9.11 -9.85
N THR A 16 -0.57 -8.03 -9.47
CA THR A 16 -1.03 -7.11 -8.44
C THR A 16 -2.19 -6.29 -9.00
N VAL A 17 -3.36 -6.43 -8.39
CA VAL A 17 -4.60 -5.75 -8.77
C VAL A 17 -5.21 -5.07 -7.54
N PRO A 18 -6.04 -4.02 -7.70
CA PRO A 18 -6.75 -3.43 -6.57
C PRO A 18 -7.65 -4.47 -5.88
N SER A 19 -7.77 -4.35 -4.57
CA SER A 19 -8.66 -5.16 -3.74
C SER A 19 -10.10 -5.06 -4.25
N GLY A 20 -10.76 -6.21 -4.37
CA GLY A 20 -12.11 -6.33 -4.90
C GLY A 20 -12.46 -7.80 -5.12
N ASN A 21 -13.69 -8.06 -5.55
CA ASN A 21 -14.18 -9.43 -5.71
C ASN A 21 -13.52 -10.18 -6.89
N PHE A 22 -12.97 -9.44 -7.87
CA PHE A 22 -12.49 -10.00 -9.14
C PHE A 22 -11.17 -9.39 -9.57
N CYS A 23 -10.32 -10.20 -10.19
CA CYS A 23 -9.11 -9.73 -10.83
C CYS A 23 -9.45 -8.94 -12.10
N THR A 24 -9.02 -7.68 -12.16
CA THR A 24 -9.17 -6.81 -13.34
C THR A 24 -8.37 -7.30 -14.56
N CYS A 25 -7.40 -8.20 -14.35
CA CYS A 25 -6.55 -8.72 -15.41
C CYS A 25 -7.09 -10.04 -15.99
N CYS A 26 -7.49 -11.00 -15.16
CA CYS A 26 -7.90 -12.34 -15.62
C CYS A 26 -9.36 -12.70 -15.32
N GLY A 27 -10.12 -11.87 -14.58
CA GLY A 27 -11.51 -12.13 -14.22
C GLY A 27 -11.72 -13.16 -13.10
N GLN A 28 -10.65 -13.72 -12.53
CA GLN A 28 -10.73 -14.69 -11.43
C GLN A 28 -11.29 -14.04 -10.15
N HIS A 29 -12.12 -14.77 -9.41
CA HIS A 29 -12.57 -14.37 -8.08
C HIS A 29 -11.41 -14.29 -7.07
N LEU A 30 -11.33 -13.17 -6.34
CA LEU A 30 -10.24 -12.84 -5.40
C LEU A 30 -10.62 -12.97 -3.92
N PHE A 31 -11.59 -13.83 -3.58
CA PHE A 31 -12.18 -13.91 -2.23
C PHE A 31 -11.15 -13.87 -1.08
N GLU A 32 -11.28 -12.80 -0.29
CA GLU A 32 -10.86 -12.36 1.06
C GLU A 32 -9.75 -13.04 1.90
N GLU A 33 -9.06 -14.09 1.47
CA GLU A 33 -8.09 -14.77 2.35
C GLU A 33 -6.63 -14.60 1.92
N GLN A 34 -6.38 -13.89 0.83
CA GLN A 34 -5.04 -13.78 0.25
C GLN A 34 -4.34 -12.49 0.69
N GLY A 35 -3.74 -12.55 1.89
CA GLY A 35 -2.59 -11.74 2.29
C GLY A 35 -2.71 -10.25 1.97
N HIS A 36 -3.49 -9.55 2.79
CA HIS A 36 -3.63 -8.09 2.81
C HIS A 36 -2.24 -7.42 2.84
N ASN A 37 -1.71 -7.05 1.69
CA ASN A 37 -0.56 -6.16 1.63
C ASN A 37 -1.11 -4.73 1.66
N VAL A 38 -1.33 -4.23 2.87
CA VAL A 38 -1.73 -2.84 3.09
C VAL A 38 -0.56 -1.94 2.69
N PHE A 39 -0.56 -1.47 1.45
CA PHE A 39 0.33 -0.41 1.00
C PHE A 39 -0.18 0.92 1.56
N SER A 40 0.15 1.20 2.83
CA SER A 40 -0.07 2.51 3.42
C SER A 40 0.93 3.50 2.80
N THR A 41 0.40 4.59 2.26
CA THR A 41 1.22 5.72 1.80
C THR A 41 0.99 6.88 2.78
N SER A 42 2.06 7.58 3.12
CA SER A 42 2.02 8.70 4.08
C SER A 42 2.72 9.91 3.50
N PHE A 43 2.23 11.10 3.83
CA PHE A 43 2.88 12.35 3.43
C PHE A 43 4.09 12.62 4.32
N CYS A 44 5.17 13.13 3.75
CA CYS A 44 6.32 13.57 4.53
C CYS A 44 6.02 14.92 5.19
N VAL A 45 6.14 15.01 6.51
CA VAL A 45 5.95 16.27 7.26
C VAL A 45 6.99 17.33 6.93
N ASN A 46 8.17 16.91 6.45
CA ASN A 46 9.27 17.82 6.14
C ASN A 46 9.15 18.43 4.73
N CYS A 47 8.83 17.63 3.70
CA CYS A 47 8.82 18.09 2.31
C CYS A 47 7.45 17.98 1.59
N GLY A 48 6.42 17.42 2.23
CA GLY A 48 5.09 17.27 1.65
C GLY A 48 4.96 16.16 0.59
N ALA A 49 6.05 15.48 0.23
CA ALA A 49 6.00 14.39 -0.75
C ALA A 49 5.17 13.21 -0.25
N GLN A 50 4.38 12.60 -1.13
CA GLN A 50 3.76 11.30 -0.87
C GLN A 50 4.85 10.23 -0.89
N THR A 51 5.06 9.55 0.22
CA THR A 51 6.05 8.47 0.32
C THR A 51 5.36 7.16 0.70
N PRO A 52 5.92 6.01 0.34
CA PRO A 52 5.54 4.76 1.00
C PRO A 52 5.71 4.90 2.52
N ASN A 53 4.98 4.10 3.29
CA ASN A 53 5.15 4.01 4.74
C ASN A 53 6.46 3.29 5.11
N ALA A 54 7.56 3.96 4.79
CA ALA A 54 8.93 3.56 5.08
C ALA A 54 9.49 4.44 6.20
N LYS A 55 10.49 3.92 6.93
CA LYS A 55 11.19 4.65 8.01
C LYS A 55 11.83 5.96 7.54
N TYR A 56 12.09 6.12 6.25
CA TYR A 56 12.71 7.31 5.68
C TYR A 56 11.95 7.80 4.46
N CYS A 57 11.95 9.11 4.26
CA CYS A 57 11.47 9.73 3.05
C CYS A 57 12.46 9.47 1.91
N SER A 58 12.02 8.80 0.84
CA SER A 58 12.85 8.55 -0.35
C SER A 58 13.21 9.82 -1.14
N VAL A 59 12.55 10.95 -0.87
CA VAL A 59 12.76 12.21 -1.58
C VAL A 59 13.74 13.12 -0.84
N CYS A 60 13.59 13.28 0.48
CA CYS A 60 14.39 14.23 1.27
C CYS A 60 15.26 13.57 2.34
N GLY A 61 15.20 12.25 2.52
CA GLY A 61 15.98 11.52 3.52
C GLY A 61 15.50 11.68 4.96
N PHE A 62 14.38 12.38 5.19
CA PHE A 62 13.84 12.58 6.54
C PHE A 62 13.36 11.27 7.16
N GLU A 63 13.84 10.94 8.36
CA GLU A 63 13.41 9.76 9.13
C GLU A 63 12.02 10.00 9.75
N LYS A 64 11.05 9.19 9.33
CA LYS A 64 9.71 9.13 9.92
C LYS A 64 9.75 8.16 11.10
N ASP A 65 10.03 8.67 12.29
CA ASP A 65 9.96 7.91 13.53
C ASP A 65 8.48 7.76 13.95
N PHE A 66 7.79 6.74 13.43
CA PHE A 66 6.39 6.45 13.72
C PHE A 66 6.16 5.84 15.11
N ASP A 67 7.22 5.40 15.79
CA ASP A 67 7.15 4.73 17.11
C ASP A 67 6.91 5.75 18.26
N ARG A 68 7.13 7.04 18.01
CA ARG A 68 7.08 8.08 19.05
C ARG A 68 5.68 8.65 19.35
N TYR A 69 4.64 8.12 18.71
CA TYR A 69 3.28 8.64 18.79
C TYR A 69 2.23 7.63 19.30
N PHE A 70 2.64 6.44 19.74
CA PHE A 70 1.76 5.47 20.40
C PHE A 70 2.08 5.31 21.90
#